data_AF-A0AA45R6C7-F1
#
_entry.id   AF-A0AA45R6C7-F1
#
_cell.length_a   1.000
_cell.length_b   1.000
_cell.length_c   1.000
_cell.angle_alpha   90.00
_cell.angle_beta   90.00
_cell.angle_gamma   90.00
#
_symmetry.space_group_name_H-M   'P 1'
#
loop_
_entity.id
_entity.type
_entity.pdbx_description
1 polymer ?
#
loop_
_entity_poly.entity_id
_entity_poly.type
_entity_poly.pdbx_seq_one_letter_code
_entity_poly.pdbx_strand_id
1 'polypeptide(L)'
;MAGKLVYRGFSTGVSLLGGYLAGKVFGQVWKLISGDRMAPEPTQRDRSWGEVLLAAAVQGAIFGLVRAAIDRGGATGFSKVTGEWPGETADVD
;
A
#
# COMPACT_ATOMS: atom_id res chain seq x y z
N MET A 1 2.09 21.57 -26.30
CA MET A 1 2.79 21.40 -25.00
C MET A 1 1.90 21.59 -23.75
N ALA A 2 0.68 22.14 -23.86
CA ALA A 2 -0.20 22.35 -22.70
C ALA A 2 -0.66 21.06 -21.99
N GLY A 3 -0.93 19.98 -22.74
CA GLY A 3 -1.39 18.70 -22.17
C GLY A 3 -0.40 18.03 -21.21
N LYS A 4 0.93 18.18 -21.45
CA LYS A 4 1.96 17.63 -20.55
C LYS A 4 1.98 18.32 -19.19
N LEU A 5 1.66 19.62 -19.12
CA LEU A 5 1.66 20.40 -17.88
C LEU A 5 0.43 20.08 -17.03
N VAL A 6 -0.75 19.99 -17.67
CA VAL A 6 -1.99 19.57 -17.01
C VAL A 6 -1.87 18.13 -16.49
N TYR A 7 -1.30 17.22 -17.28
CA TYR A 7 -1.06 15.85 -16.87
C TYR A 7 -0.06 15.75 -15.71
N ARG A 8 1.02 16.55 -15.72
CA ARG A 8 1.98 16.63 -14.60
C ARG A 8 1.36 17.20 -13.32
N GLY A 9 0.52 18.23 -13.44
CA GLY A 9 -0.16 18.84 -12.29
C GLY A 9 -1.18 17.88 -11.67
N PHE A 10 -1.98 17.25 -12.52
CA PHE A 10 -2.96 16.25 -12.09
C PHE A 10 -2.30 15.02 -11.46
N SER A 11 -1.25 14.48 -12.09
CA SER A 11 -0.53 13.33 -11.53
C SER A 11 0.14 13.65 -10.20
N THR A 12 0.65 14.87 -10.01
CA THR A 12 1.22 15.31 -8.73
C THR A 12 0.13 15.40 -7.66
N GLY A 13 -1.02 16.02 -7.97
CA GLY A 13 -2.14 16.12 -7.03
C GLY A 13 -2.67 14.74 -6.60
N VAL A 14 -2.85 13.83 -7.55
CA VAL A 14 -3.27 12.45 -7.28
C VAL A 14 -2.21 11.69 -6.48
N SER A 15 -0.92 11.89 -6.76
CA SER A 15 0.17 11.25 -6.00
C SER A 15 0.23 11.73 -4.56
N LEU A 16 0.03 13.02 -4.31
CA LEU A 16 -0.01 13.58 -2.95
C LEU A 16 -1.21 13.07 -2.16
N LEU A 17 -2.40 13.06 -2.77
CA LEU A 17 -3.60 12.49 -2.17
C LEU A 17 -3.45 10.99 -1.89
N GLY A 18 -2.90 10.25 -2.85
CA GLY A 18 -2.60 8.83 -2.72
C GLY A 18 -1.61 8.55 -1.59
N GLY A 19 -0.53 9.34 -1.50
CA GLY A 19 0.46 9.24 -0.43
C GLY A 19 -0.13 9.54 0.96
N TYR A 20 -0.98 10.56 1.08
CA TYR A 20 -1.66 10.89 2.33
C TYR A 20 -2.60 9.77 2.80
N LEU A 21 -3.42 9.24 1.88
CA LEU A 21 -4.32 8.13 2.17
C LEU A 21 -3.54 6.85 2.53
N ALA A 22 -2.47 6.55 1.80
CA ALA A 22 -1.59 5.42 2.09
C ALA A 22 -0.97 5.53 3.48
N GLY A 23 -0.51 6.72 3.89
CA GLY A 23 0.01 6.97 5.24
C GLY A 23 -1.02 6.68 6.34
N LYS A 24 -2.30 7.04 6.13
CA LYS A 24 -3.38 6.73 7.09
C LYS A 24 -3.66 5.24 7.19
N VAL A 25 -3.74 4.54 6.06
CA VAL A 25 -3.96 3.08 6.04
C VAL A 25 -2.79 2.37 6.72
N PHE A 26 -1.56 2.76 6.39
CA PHE A 26 -0.35 2.23 7.02
C PHE A 26 -0.39 2.41 8.55
N GLY A 27 -0.70 3.61 9.04
CA GLY A 27 -0.80 3.87 10.47
C GLY A 27 -1.90 3.04 11.17
N GLN A 28 -3.04 2.83 10.50
CA GLN A 28 -4.13 2.03 11.07
C GLN A 28 -3.79 0.54 11.12
N VAL A 29 -3.16 0.02 10.06
CA VAL A 29 -2.65 -1.35 10.05
C VAL A 29 -1.57 -1.51 11.12
N TRP A 30 -0.60 -0.60 11.20
CA TRP A 30 0.48 -0.62 12.19
C TRP A 30 -0.07 -0.63 13.63
N LYS A 31 -1.04 0.24 13.93
CA LYS A 31 -1.73 0.28 15.22
C LYS A 31 -2.38 -1.06 15.58
N LEU A 32 -2.92 -1.77 14.59
CA LEU A 32 -3.61 -3.05 14.79
C LEU A 32 -2.63 -4.17 15.18
N ILE A 33 -1.45 -4.21 14.56
CA ILE A 33 -0.45 -5.28 14.78
C ILE A 33 0.52 -5.00 15.92
N SER A 34 0.94 -3.74 16.10
CA SER A 34 1.93 -3.37 17.12
C SER A 34 1.32 -2.99 18.47
N GLY A 35 0.01 -2.70 18.52
CA GLY A 35 -0.66 -2.19 19.72
C GLY A 35 -0.24 -0.78 20.13
N ASP A 36 0.72 -0.18 19.42
CA ASP A 36 1.31 1.13 19.75
C ASP A 36 1.19 2.11 18.58
N ARG A 37 1.18 3.42 18.89
CA ARG A 37 0.85 4.47 17.90
C ARG A 37 2.03 4.89 17.01
N MET A 38 3.26 4.46 17.32
CA MET A 38 4.48 4.88 16.61
C MET A 38 5.31 3.66 16.21
N ALA A 39 5.73 3.58 14.94
CA ALA A 39 6.67 2.54 14.49
C ALA A 39 8.04 2.74 15.16
N PRO A 40 8.69 1.67 15.66
CA PRO A 40 10.02 1.77 16.26
C PRO A 40 11.03 2.24 15.21
N GLU A 41 11.79 3.28 15.53
CA GLU A 41 12.78 3.87 14.63
C GLU A 41 13.87 2.85 14.24
N PRO A 42 14.06 2.55 12.93
CA PRO A 42 15.01 1.54 12.44
C PRO A 42 16.50 1.90 12.62
N THR A 43 16.82 3.08 13.14
CA THR A 43 18.16 3.68 13.14
C THR A 43 18.89 3.61 14.49
N GLN A 44 18.35 2.89 15.48
CA GLN A 44 19.08 2.68 16.73
C GLN A 44 20.27 1.74 16.50
N ARG A 45 21.47 2.30 16.69
CA ARG A 45 22.79 1.67 16.41
C ARG A 45 23.08 0.42 17.24
N ASP A 46 22.25 0.15 18.25
CA ASP A 46 22.41 -0.95 19.23
C ASP A 46 21.58 -2.21 18.88
N ARG A 47 20.95 -2.23 17.70
CA ARG A 47 19.97 -3.26 17.30
C ARG A 47 20.62 -4.41 16.55
N SER A 48 20.27 -5.64 16.93
CA SER A 48 20.82 -6.86 16.32
C SER A 48 20.20 -7.13 14.94
N TRP A 49 20.88 -7.91 14.08
CA TRP A 49 20.36 -8.34 12.78
C TRP A 49 18.94 -8.92 12.83
N GLY A 50 18.57 -9.57 13.95
CA GLY A 50 17.23 -10.12 14.16
C GLY A 50 16.14 -9.05 14.22
N GLU A 51 16.40 -7.89 14.83
CA GLU A 51 15.42 -6.81 14.90
C GLU A 51 15.22 -6.11 13.54
N VAL A 52 16.29 -5.97 12.77
CA VAL A 52 16.21 -5.41 11.40
C VAL A 52 15.38 -6.32 10.50
N LEU A 53 15.62 -7.64 10.55
CA LEU A 53 14.85 -8.61 9.79
C LEU A 53 13.38 -8.68 10.23
N LEU A 54 13.11 -8.59 11.53
CA LEU A 54 11.74 -8.54 12.04
C LEU A 54 11.02 -7.27 11.58
N ALA A 55 11.66 -6.11 11.65
CA ALA A 55 11.09 -4.86 11.15
C ALA A 55 10.82 -4.92 9.64
N ALA A 56 11.75 -5.47 8.85
CA ALA A 56 11.58 -5.66 7.42
C ALA A 56 10.42 -6.64 7.11
N ALA A 57 10.28 -7.72 7.87
CA ALA A 57 9.18 -8.66 7.71
C ALA A 57 7.83 -8.01 8.00
N VAL A 58 7.71 -7.22 9.06
CA VAL A 58 6.48 -6.48 9.37
C VAL A 58 6.18 -5.46 8.28
N GLN A 59 7.19 -4.72 7.81
CA GLN A 59 7.01 -3.76 6.71
C GLN A 59 6.54 -4.47 5.43
N GLY A 60 7.12 -5.63 5.11
CA GLY A 60 6.71 -6.47 3.98
C GLY A 60 5.27 -6.99 4.12
N ALA A 61 4.87 -7.43 5.31
CA ALA A 61 3.51 -7.89 5.59
C ALA A 61 2.48 -6.77 5.39
N ILE A 62 2.77 -5.56 5.86
CA ILE A 62 1.89 -4.40 5.68
C ILE A 62 1.77 -4.02 4.21
N PHE A 63 2.91 -3.98 3.49
CA PHE A 63 2.92 -3.70 2.06
C PHE A 63 2.08 -4.73 1.29
N GLY A 64 2.26 -6.02 1.59
CA GLY A 64 1.49 -7.10 0.99
C GLY A 64 -0.01 -6.95 1.24
N LEU A 65 -0.40 -6.61 2.47
CA LEU A 65 -1.80 -6.38 2.83
C LEU A 65 -2.41 -5.21 2.04
N VAL A 66 -1.72 -4.07 1.96
CA VAL A 66 -2.19 -2.89 1.21
C VAL A 66 -2.34 -3.22 -0.27
N ARG A 67 -1.36 -3.91 -0.85
CA ARG A 67 -1.43 -4.33 -2.26
C ARG A 67 -2.60 -5.26 -2.53
N ALA A 68 -2.80 -6.28 -1.69
CA ALA A 68 -3.94 -7.19 -1.81
C ALA A 68 -5.29 -6.46 -1.71
N ALA A 69 -5.41 -5.48 -0.80
CA ALA A 69 -6.61 -4.68 -0.66
C ALA A 69 -6.88 -3.80 -1.90
N ILE A 70 -5.84 -3.19 -2.47
CA ILE A 70 -5.94 -2.41 -3.71
C ILE A 70 -6.30 -3.31 -4.89
N ASP A 71 -5.61 -4.44 -5.07
CA ASP A 71 -5.85 -5.37 -6.18
C ASP A 71 -7.28 -5.92 -6.12
N ARG A 72 -7.74 -6.32 -4.91
CA ARG A 72 -9.12 -6.79 -4.71
C ARG A 72 -10.15 -5.69 -4.88
N GLY A 73 -9.89 -4.50 -4.35
CA GLY A 73 -10.77 -3.33 -4.46
C GLY A 73 -10.90 -2.86 -5.90
N GLY A 74 -9.79 -2.82 -6.64
CA GLY A 74 -9.73 -2.51 -8.07
C GLY A 74 -10.46 -3.53 -8.91
N ALA A 75 -10.24 -4.84 -8.68
CA ALA A 75 -10.96 -5.89 -9.39
C ALA A 75 -12.47 -5.83 -9.15
N THR A 76 -12.89 -5.61 -7.89
CA THR A 76 -14.30 -5.47 -7.54
C THR A 76 -14.92 -4.20 -8.13
N GLY A 77 -14.19 -3.08 -8.09
CA GLY A 77 -14.64 -1.81 -8.66
C GLY A 77 -14.78 -1.87 -10.17
N PHE A 78 -13.78 -2.43 -10.86
CA PHE A 78 -13.81 -2.65 -12.30
C PHE A 78 -14.98 -3.56 -12.67
N SER A 79 -15.13 -4.71 -12.02
CA SER A 79 -16.24 -5.64 -12.26
C SER A 79 -17.61 -5.01 -12.02
N LYS A 80 -17.75 -4.11 -11.03
CA LYS A 80 -19.01 -3.36 -10.83
C LYS A 80 -19.32 -2.37 -11.95
N VAL A 81 -18.29 -1.81 -12.58
CA VAL A 81 -18.45 -0.78 -13.63
C VAL A 81 -18.61 -1.41 -15.00
N THR A 82 -17.83 -2.45 -15.30
CA THR A 82 -17.79 -3.10 -16.62
C THR A 82 -18.62 -4.37 -16.68
N GLY A 83 -18.98 -4.97 -15.54
CA GLY A 83 -19.61 -6.29 -15.46
C GLY A 83 -18.64 -7.46 -15.59
N GLU A 84 -17.37 -7.20 -15.93
CA GLU A 84 -16.38 -8.23 -16.27
C GLU A 84 -15.27 -8.28 -15.21
N TRP A 85 -14.90 -9.48 -14.78
CA TRP A 85 -13.84 -9.63 -13.78
C TRP A 85 -12.46 -9.50 -14.43
N PRO A 86 -11.57 -8.60 -13.95
CA PRO A 86 -10.31 -8.30 -14.65
C PRO A 86 -9.13 -9.21 -14.27
N GLY A 87 -9.30 -10.15 -13.33
CA GLY A 87 -8.24 -11.08 -12.97
C GLY A 87 -8.32 -12.37 -13.77
N GLU A 88 -7.17 -13.01 -14.04
CA GLU A 88 -7.13 -14.40 -14.53
C GLU A 88 -8.00 -15.27 -13.60
N THR A 89 -9.06 -15.87 -14.14
CA THR A 89 -9.66 -17.04 -13.51
C THR A 89 -8.56 -18.07 -13.42
N ALA A 90 -8.23 -18.51 -12.21
CA ALA A 90 -7.36 -19.67 -12.01
C ALA A 90 -8.09 -20.88 -12.58
N ASP A 91 -7.93 -21.09 -13.88
CA ASP A 91 -8.17 -22.37 -14.51
C ASP A 91 -6.95 -23.21 -14.12
N VAL A 92 -7.14 -23.96 -13.04
CA VAL A 92 -6.17 -24.95 -12.58
C VAL A 92 -6.62 -26.25 -13.25
N ASP A 93 -6.15 -26.48 -14.47
CA ASP A 93 -6.03 -27.83 -15.05
C ASP A 93 -4.83 -28.56 -14.41
#